data_AF-A0A971A451-F1
#
_entry.id   AF-A0A971A451-F1
#
_cell.length_a   1.000
_cell.length_b   1.000
_cell.length_c   1.000
_cell.angle_alpha   90.00
_cell.angle_beta   90.00
_cell.angle_gamma   90.00
#
_symmetry.space_group_name_H-M   'P 1'
#
loop_
_entity.id
_entity.type
_entity.pdbx_description
1 polymer ?
#
loop_
_entity_poly.entity_id
_entity_poly.type
_entity_poly.pdbx_seq_one_letter_code
_entity_poly.pdbx_strand_id
1 'polypeptide(L)'
;QLDATRLVEDNSPCNHDHVLTDINTWHAYLPGYKWTEHLAQVTRDTYEGSTWNYIGGRKQGTEPLLNSECGNVWGYEGSTGDVDWSWDYHLMMDAFRRHPKVCGWLYTEHHDVINEWNGYWRFDRSEKFTGIEELMPGMSLRDLHGDFYVALSEELCQDVKPGASVEVPLYVSFLTDAQAGENLTLRASLRGWDSLGRERSFGRIQRRTIPYRAWHCGAIEPLEVTMPNEPAVAVLAVQIEDRTGVVLARNFTTFAVRDGAQPRQETLTQRNRTMKVVRFAPKSFVKAEWPVKQWNVFDGLKVNGAGAGYFEYRIPWPHDLDVESVETASFRAEISAKQLFGKDKAGAGKQEGDFMRGRGTHDPSLNPNSYPMTDETVYPSAIRIRIAGEAIATIDLPDDPADHRGILSWQAQKRDGKLNEAGSYGYLVTAQIPESVLRKAAREGTIAIRLEADEALAGGIAIYGEQFGRYPLDPTLAFILK
;
A
#
# COMPACT_ATOMS: atom_id res chain seq x y z
N GLN A 1 -46.75 -9.31 0.57
CA GLN A 1 -48.18 -9.66 0.80
C GLN A 1 -48.34 -11.05 1.40
N LEU A 2 -47.67 -12.09 0.87
CA LEU A 2 -47.66 -13.43 1.48
C LEU A 2 -46.70 -13.53 2.68
N ASP A 3 -45.62 -12.76 2.66
CA ASP A 3 -44.70 -12.55 3.77
C ASP A 3 -44.62 -11.04 4.02
N ALA A 4 -44.78 -10.63 5.28
CA ALA A 4 -44.70 -9.24 5.73
C ALA A 4 -43.47 -9.00 6.63
N THR A 5 -42.67 -10.03 6.86
CA THR A 5 -41.51 -10.01 7.76
C THR A 5 -40.18 -9.83 7.03
N ARG A 6 -40.17 -10.00 5.70
CA ARG A 6 -38.97 -9.92 4.86
C ARG A 6 -39.10 -8.78 3.85
N LEU A 7 -37.99 -8.05 3.70
CA LEU A 7 -37.81 -7.07 2.63
C LEU A 7 -37.60 -7.81 1.30
N VAL A 8 -38.14 -7.24 0.23
CA VAL A 8 -37.94 -7.68 -1.15
C VAL A 8 -36.94 -6.77 -1.82
N GLU A 9 -35.94 -7.35 -2.45
CA GLU A 9 -34.93 -6.68 -3.26
C GLU A 9 -34.96 -7.23 -4.69
N ASP A 10 -34.67 -6.36 -5.64
CA ASP A 10 -34.32 -6.69 -7.01
C ASP A 10 -32.81 -6.58 -7.16
N ASN A 11 -32.15 -7.71 -7.44
CA ASN A 11 -30.70 -7.78 -7.59
C ASN A 11 -30.23 -7.64 -9.06
N SER A 12 -31.05 -7.04 -9.92
CA SER A 12 -30.64 -6.64 -11.28
C SER A 12 -29.95 -5.27 -11.46
N PRO A 13 -29.67 -4.42 -10.45
CA PRO A 13 -29.38 -3.00 -10.66
C PRO A 13 -27.96 -2.69 -11.17
N CYS A 14 -27.24 -3.68 -11.71
CA CYS A 14 -25.98 -3.46 -12.42
C CYS A 14 -26.15 -2.59 -13.67
N ASN A 15 -27.38 -2.44 -14.20
CA ASN A 15 -27.69 -1.59 -15.35
C ASN A 15 -28.51 -0.33 -14.99
N HIS A 16 -28.57 0.04 -13.70
CA HIS A 16 -29.39 1.16 -13.22
C HIS A 16 -30.88 1.06 -13.59
N ASP A 17 -31.39 -0.17 -13.58
CA ASP A 17 -32.72 -0.55 -14.03
C ASP A 17 -33.61 -1.10 -12.90
N HIS A 18 -33.35 -0.70 -11.67
CA HIS A 18 -34.07 -1.11 -10.47
C HIS A 18 -35.59 -0.93 -10.61
N VAL A 19 -36.35 -1.94 -10.19
CA VAL A 19 -37.82 -1.88 -10.13
C VAL A 19 -38.32 -1.37 -8.77
N LEU A 20 -39.64 -1.30 -8.55
CA LEU A 20 -40.15 -0.91 -7.21
C LEU A 20 -39.98 -2.09 -6.25
N THR A 21 -39.18 -1.89 -5.21
CA THR A 21 -38.90 -2.88 -4.16
C THR A 21 -38.86 -2.22 -2.78
N ASP A 22 -38.55 -2.98 -1.72
CA ASP A 22 -38.49 -2.43 -0.36
C ASP A 22 -37.15 -1.73 -0.05
N ILE A 23 -36.13 -1.87 -0.93
CA ILE A 23 -34.76 -1.34 -0.75
C ILE A 23 -34.25 -0.86 -2.11
N ASN A 24 -33.74 0.38 -2.19
CA ASN A 24 -33.07 0.86 -3.39
C ASN A 24 -31.62 0.38 -3.41
N THR A 25 -31.31 -0.61 -4.25
CA THR A 25 -29.96 -1.18 -4.35
C THR A 25 -29.29 -0.94 -5.69
N TRP A 26 -27.96 -0.86 -5.70
CA TRP A 26 -27.13 -0.61 -6.88
C TRP A 26 -25.79 -1.31 -6.74
N HIS A 27 -25.14 -1.55 -7.88
CA HIS A 27 -23.82 -2.17 -7.95
C HIS A 27 -22.80 -1.18 -8.49
N ALA A 28 -21.56 -1.26 -8.01
CA ALA A 28 -20.45 -0.52 -8.63
C ALA A 28 -19.11 -1.17 -8.30
N TYR A 29 -18.22 -1.23 -9.30
CA TYR A 29 -16.83 -1.59 -9.09
C TYR A 29 -15.95 -0.43 -9.50
N LEU A 30 -15.12 0.04 -8.57
CA LEU A 30 -14.37 1.27 -8.74
C LEU A 30 -12.98 1.11 -8.09
N PRO A 31 -11.94 1.76 -8.65
CA PRO A 31 -10.72 2.04 -7.92
C PRO A 31 -11.04 2.78 -6.62
N GLY A 32 -10.28 2.53 -5.56
CA GLY A 32 -10.48 3.09 -4.22
C GLY A 32 -10.71 4.60 -4.25
N TYR A 33 -9.87 5.32 -5.00
CA TYR A 33 -9.88 6.78 -5.11
C TYR A 33 -11.12 7.38 -5.80
N LYS A 34 -12.01 6.57 -6.39
CA LYS A 34 -13.25 7.06 -7.03
C LYS A 34 -14.48 6.95 -6.14
N TRP A 35 -14.41 6.24 -5.03
CA TRP A 35 -15.59 5.97 -4.19
C TRP A 35 -16.19 7.22 -3.56
N THR A 36 -15.37 8.18 -3.11
CA THR A 36 -15.88 9.43 -2.51
C THR A 36 -16.75 10.22 -3.49
N GLU A 37 -16.25 10.45 -4.72
CA GLU A 37 -17.01 11.16 -5.76
C GLU A 37 -18.28 10.40 -6.15
N HIS A 38 -18.19 9.09 -6.31
CA HIS A 38 -19.33 8.25 -6.68
C HIS A 38 -20.41 8.25 -5.61
N LEU A 39 -20.05 8.07 -4.33
CA LEU A 39 -21.01 8.09 -3.23
C LEU A 39 -21.63 9.48 -3.04
N ALA A 40 -20.88 10.56 -3.29
CA ALA A 40 -21.44 11.90 -3.30
C ALA A 40 -22.50 12.06 -4.42
N GLN A 41 -22.27 11.47 -5.60
CA GLN A 41 -23.25 11.43 -6.68
C GLN A 41 -24.50 10.60 -6.31
N VAL A 42 -24.29 9.37 -5.88
CA VAL A 42 -25.36 8.45 -5.44
C VAL A 42 -26.24 9.12 -4.36
N THR A 43 -25.63 9.67 -3.31
CA THR A 43 -26.38 10.27 -2.20
C THR A 43 -27.12 11.54 -2.58
N ARG A 44 -26.58 12.35 -3.49
CA ARG A 44 -27.26 13.53 -4.04
C ARG A 44 -28.46 13.14 -4.91
N ASP A 45 -28.29 12.12 -5.75
CA ASP A 45 -29.29 11.74 -6.74
C ASP A 45 -30.37 10.81 -6.16
N THR A 46 -30.18 10.33 -4.93
CA THR A 46 -31.18 9.56 -4.16
C THR A 46 -32.10 10.50 -3.38
N TYR A 47 -33.37 10.62 -3.73
CA TYR A 47 -34.37 11.41 -2.98
C TYR A 47 -35.78 11.00 -3.41
N GLU A 48 -36.79 11.28 -2.58
CA GLU A 48 -38.19 10.97 -2.91
C GLU A 48 -38.59 11.66 -4.23
N GLY A 49 -39.05 10.87 -5.20
CA GLY A 49 -39.37 11.30 -6.56
C GLY A 49 -38.22 11.20 -7.57
N SER A 50 -37.01 10.84 -7.14
CA SER A 50 -35.87 10.63 -8.05
C SER A 50 -36.10 9.45 -8.99
N THR A 51 -35.61 9.57 -10.22
CA THR A 51 -35.61 8.48 -11.23
C THR A 51 -34.25 7.80 -11.35
N TRP A 52 -33.24 8.26 -10.61
CA TRP A 52 -31.91 7.67 -10.62
C TRP A 52 -31.98 6.21 -10.16
N ASN A 53 -31.31 5.31 -10.89
CA ASN A 53 -31.31 3.86 -10.68
C ASN A 53 -32.62 3.13 -11.01
N TYR A 54 -33.71 3.81 -11.42
CA TYR A 54 -35.02 3.19 -11.67
C TYR A 54 -35.38 3.06 -13.15
N ILE A 55 -35.96 1.92 -13.56
CA ILE A 55 -36.45 1.71 -14.94
C ILE A 55 -37.92 2.13 -15.14
N GLY A 56 -38.23 2.57 -16.36
CA GLY A 56 -39.62 2.72 -16.83
C GLY A 56 -40.39 3.87 -16.19
N GLY A 57 -39.69 4.95 -15.81
CA GLY A 57 -40.29 6.14 -15.20
C GLY A 57 -40.71 5.96 -13.74
N ARG A 58 -40.36 4.81 -13.13
CA ARG A 58 -40.48 4.59 -11.69
C ARG A 58 -39.62 5.59 -10.93
N LYS A 59 -40.01 5.84 -9.69
CA LYS A 59 -39.38 6.83 -8.83
C LYS A 59 -39.14 6.24 -7.46
N GLN A 60 -38.04 6.67 -6.84
CA GLN A 60 -37.75 6.37 -5.46
C GLN A 60 -38.82 6.98 -4.54
N GLY A 61 -39.24 6.24 -3.54
CA GLY A 61 -39.97 6.72 -2.38
C GLY A 61 -39.02 6.99 -1.21
N THR A 62 -39.27 6.30 -0.09
CA THR A 62 -38.47 6.40 1.15
C THR A 62 -37.67 5.13 1.43
N GLU A 63 -37.43 4.31 0.41
CA GLU A 63 -36.70 3.06 0.55
C GLU A 63 -35.26 3.34 1.01
N PRO A 64 -34.71 2.52 1.93
CA PRO A 64 -33.30 2.59 2.31
C PRO A 64 -32.41 2.35 1.09
N LEU A 65 -31.26 3.02 1.07
CA LEU A 65 -30.29 2.96 -0.02
C LEU A 65 -29.10 2.09 0.39
N LEU A 66 -28.80 1.06 -0.40
CA LEU A 66 -27.73 0.11 -0.12
C LEU A 66 -26.92 -0.16 -1.39
N ASN A 67 -25.62 -0.34 -1.27
CA ASN A 67 -24.85 -0.94 -2.35
C ASN A 67 -24.90 -2.47 -2.17
N SER A 68 -25.56 -3.20 -3.07
CA SER A 68 -25.66 -4.67 -2.93
C SER A 68 -24.56 -5.44 -3.64
N GLU A 69 -23.66 -4.73 -4.32
CA GLU A 69 -22.43 -5.32 -4.86
C GLU A 69 -21.34 -4.27 -5.12
N CYS A 70 -20.19 -4.43 -4.47
CA CYS A 70 -19.03 -3.58 -4.68
C CYS A 70 -17.68 -4.29 -4.63
N GLY A 71 -16.67 -3.66 -5.23
CA GLY A 71 -15.29 -4.08 -5.12
C GLY A 71 -14.38 -3.31 -6.07
N ASN A 72 -13.10 -3.65 -6.11
CA ASN A 72 -12.15 -3.07 -7.07
C ASN A 72 -11.90 -3.96 -8.29
N VAL A 73 -12.30 -5.24 -8.24
CA VAL A 73 -11.98 -6.25 -9.27
C VAL A 73 -12.36 -5.85 -10.69
N TRP A 74 -13.47 -5.12 -10.88
CA TRP A 74 -13.90 -4.58 -12.18
C TRP A 74 -13.74 -3.05 -12.28
N GLY A 75 -13.09 -2.41 -11.30
CA GLY A 75 -12.83 -0.97 -11.27
C GLY A 75 -11.71 -0.50 -12.19
N TYR A 76 -10.85 -1.42 -12.63
CA TYR A 76 -9.71 -1.16 -13.52
C TYR A 76 -9.92 -1.76 -14.91
N GLU A 77 -9.27 -1.16 -15.92
CA GLU A 77 -9.36 -1.62 -17.30
C GLU A 77 -8.88 -3.08 -17.39
N GLY A 78 -9.79 -3.98 -17.79
CA GLY A 78 -9.48 -5.39 -17.96
C GLY A 78 -9.41 -6.20 -16.66
N SER A 79 -10.04 -5.73 -15.57
CA SER A 79 -10.00 -6.32 -14.21
C SER A 79 -8.67 -6.13 -13.48
N THR A 80 -8.65 -6.19 -12.15
CA THR A 80 -7.42 -6.16 -11.35
C THR A 80 -6.63 -7.47 -11.41
N GLY A 81 -7.31 -8.61 -11.58
CA GLY A 81 -6.76 -9.92 -11.20
C GLY A 81 -6.39 -9.97 -9.71
N ASP A 82 -5.37 -10.74 -9.34
CA ASP A 82 -4.87 -10.79 -7.96
C ASP A 82 -3.99 -9.56 -7.66
N VAL A 83 -4.45 -8.75 -6.70
CA VAL A 83 -3.81 -7.52 -6.22
C VAL A 83 -4.07 -7.34 -4.73
N ASP A 84 -3.33 -6.44 -4.09
CA ASP A 84 -3.73 -5.88 -2.79
C ASP A 84 -5.09 -5.16 -2.90
N TRP A 85 -6.17 -5.91 -2.71
CA TRP A 85 -7.53 -5.37 -2.70
C TRP A 85 -7.76 -4.47 -1.48
N SER A 86 -6.97 -4.66 -0.42
CA SER A 86 -7.24 -4.06 0.88
C SER A 86 -6.99 -2.56 0.89
N TRP A 87 -6.08 -2.04 0.07
CA TRP A 87 -5.86 -0.59 -0.10
C TRP A 87 -7.08 0.12 -0.69
N ASP A 88 -7.60 -0.40 -1.80
CA ASP A 88 -8.82 0.13 -2.42
C ASP A 88 -10.03 -0.04 -1.50
N TYR A 89 -10.11 -1.17 -0.78
CA TYR A 89 -11.14 -1.44 0.21
C TYR A 89 -11.11 -0.45 1.37
N HIS A 90 -9.94 -0.10 1.88
CA HIS A 90 -9.80 0.89 2.96
C HIS A 90 -10.30 2.26 2.50
N LEU A 91 -9.91 2.74 1.32
CA LEU A 91 -10.46 3.98 0.71
C LEU A 91 -11.98 3.91 0.55
N MET A 92 -12.50 2.78 0.06
CA MET A 92 -13.93 2.55 -0.08
C MET A 92 -14.63 2.67 1.28
N MET A 93 -14.11 1.99 2.31
CA MET A 93 -14.69 2.02 3.65
C MET A 93 -14.69 3.43 4.25
N ASP A 94 -13.59 4.16 4.11
CA ASP A 94 -13.50 5.57 4.49
C ASP A 94 -14.55 6.43 3.76
N ALA A 95 -14.84 6.15 2.50
CA ALA A 95 -15.86 6.84 1.72
C ALA A 95 -17.29 6.46 2.17
N PHE A 96 -17.61 5.17 2.34
CA PHE A 96 -18.93 4.73 2.83
C PHE A 96 -19.25 5.34 4.20
N ARG A 97 -18.27 5.38 5.10
CA ARG A 97 -18.43 5.92 6.46
C ARG A 97 -18.68 7.43 6.49
N ARG A 98 -18.34 8.16 5.41
CA ARG A 98 -18.71 9.57 5.23
C ARG A 98 -20.10 9.79 4.65
N HIS A 99 -20.73 8.74 4.11
CA HIS A 99 -21.99 8.80 3.38
C HIS A 99 -23.08 7.95 4.07
N PRO A 100 -23.51 8.30 5.30
CA PRO A 100 -24.43 7.47 6.10
C PRO A 100 -25.83 7.31 5.48
N LYS A 101 -26.14 8.04 4.40
CA LYS A 101 -27.34 7.83 3.60
C LYS A 101 -27.31 6.51 2.83
N VAL A 102 -26.11 5.98 2.54
CA VAL A 102 -25.93 4.60 2.08
C VAL A 102 -25.81 3.72 3.31
N CYS A 103 -26.86 2.99 3.66
CA CYS A 103 -27.00 2.33 4.94
C CYS A 103 -26.35 0.93 5.00
N GLY A 104 -25.66 0.51 3.94
CA GLY A 104 -24.88 -0.72 3.93
C GLY A 104 -24.24 -0.99 2.57
N TRP A 105 -23.37 -1.99 2.56
CA TRP A 105 -22.65 -2.46 1.37
C TRP A 105 -22.51 -3.98 1.41
N LEU A 106 -22.32 -4.60 0.24
CA LEU A 106 -21.97 -6.00 0.09
C LEU A 106 -20.72 -6.10 -0.79
N TYR A 107 -19.60 -6.44 -0.18
CA TYR A 107 -18.33 -6.59 -0.90
C TYR A 107 -18.26 -7.93 -1.62
N THR A 108 -18.01 -7.88 -2.93
CA THR A 108 -17.67 -9.03 -3.77
C THR A 108 -16.15 -9.19 -3.70
N GLU A 109 -15.61 -10.18 -3.01
CA GLU A 109 -16.28 -11.34 -2.42
C GLU A 109 -15.66 -11.77 -1.09
N HIS A 110 -16.31 -12.70 -0.38
CA HIS A 110 -15.80 -13.19 0.91
C HIS A 110 -14.55 -14.07 0.73
N HIS A 111 -14.50 -14.89 -0.30
CA HIS A 111 -13.35 -15.71 -0.66
C HIS A 111 -13.18 -15.66 -2.17
N ASP A 112 -11.96 -15.81 -2.68
CA ASP A 112 -11.72 -15.90 -4.13
C ASP A 112 -12.61 -16.99 -4.74
N VAL A 113 -13.05 -16.79 -5.97
CA VAL A 113 -13.52 -17.85 -6.86
C VAL A 113 -12.38 -18.30 -7.79
N ILE A 114 -12.58 -19.41 -8.49
CA ILE A 114 -11.52 -20.09 -9.28
C ILE A 114 -10.88 -19.26 -10.41
N ASN A 115 -11.39 -18.07 -10.68
CA ASN A 115 -11.00 -17.17 -11.76
C ASN A 115 -11.07 -15.68 -11.40
N GLU A 116 -11.45 -15.32 -10.18
CA GLU A 116 -11.43 -13.95 -9.65
C GLU A 116 -10.77 -13.96 -8.28
N TRP A 117 -9.87 -13.00 -8.03
CA TRP A 117 -8.91 -13.05 -6.91
C TRP A 117 -9.16 -11.93 -5.90
N ASN A 118 -10.44 -11.58 -5.68
CA ASN A 118 -10.84 -10.40 -4.92
C ASN A 118 -11.35 -10.68 -3.50
N GLY A 119 -11.28 -11.93 -3.06
CA GLY A 119 -11.76 -12.36 -1.76
C GLY A 119 -10.90 -11.90 -0.59
N TYR A 120 -11.50 -11.81 0.60
CA TYR A 120 -10.74 -11.69 1.85
C TYR A 120 -9.84 -12.90 2.11
N TRP A 121 -10.26 -14.05 1.63
CA TRP A 121 -9.57 -15.34 1.71
C TRP A 121 -9.30 -15.87 0.32
N ARG A 122 -8.31 -16.75 0.18
CA ARG A 122 -8.11 -17.53 -1.05
C ARG A 122 -9.28 -18.51 -1.26
N PHE A 123 -9.38 -19.08 -2.46
CA PHE A 123 -10.46 -20.02 -2.83
C PHE A 123 -10.50 -21.26 -1.90
N ASP A 124 -9.33 -21.72 -1.46
CA ASP A 124 -9.16 -22.84 -0.52
C ASP A 124 -9.27 -22.43 0.96
N ARG A 125 -9.55 -21.15 1.23
CA ARG A 125 -9.61 -20.50 2.56
C ARG A 125 -8.25 -20.30 3.25
N SER A 126 -7.13 -20.39 2.54
CA SER A 126 -5.85 -19.87 3.05
C SER A 126 -5.89 -18.34 3.21
N GLU A 127 -5.09 -17.82 4.13
CA GLU A 127 -5.06 -16.41 4.51
C GLU A 127 -4.45 -15.51 3.44
N LYS A 128 -5.02 -14.31 3.28
CA LYS A 128 -4.36 -13.16 2.66
C LYS A 128 -3.95 -12.17 3.74
N PHE A 129 -2.79 -11.55 3.59
CA PHE A 129 -2.24 -10.62 4.57
C PHE A 129 -2.32 -9.17 4.08
N THR A 130 -3.10 -8.35 4.79
CA THR A 130 -3.32 -6.95 4.40
C THR A 130 -2.18 -6.00 4.77
N GLY A 131 -1.34 -6.37 5.74
CA GLY A 131 -0.24 -5.54 6.23
C GLY A 131 -0.66 -4.35 7.11
N ILE A 132 -1.96 -4.10 7.30
CA ILE A 132 -2.48 -2.97 8.11
C ILE A 132 -2.07 -3.06 9.58
N GLU A 133 -1.94 -4.28 10.11
CA GLU A 133 -1.55 -4.55 11.48
C GLU A 133 -0.12 -4.07 11.76
N GLU A 134 0.73 -4.05 10.73
CA GLU A 134 2.09 -3.52 10.83
C GLU A 134 2.10 -2.00 10.76
N LEU A 135 1.18 -1.36 10.02
CA LEU A 135 1.05 0.10 9.90
C LEU A 135 0.34 0.72 11.11
N MET A 136 -0.64 0.03 11.69
CA MET A 136 -1.29 0.40 12.93
C MET A 136 -1.41 -0.82 13.85
N PRO A 137 -0.51 -0.95 14.86
CA PRO A 137 -0.55 -2.06 15.80
C PRO A 137 -1.92 -2.24 16.46
N GLY A 138 -2.48 -3.45 16.30
CA GLY A 138 -3.78 -3.83 16.83
C GLY A 138 -4.97 -3.49 15.91
N MET A 139 -4.75 -2.85 14.76
CA MET A 139 -5.76 -2.74 13.71
C MET A 139 -5.84 -4.04 12.92
N SER A 140 -7.05 -4.34 12.44
CA SER A 140 -7.39 -5.49 11.62
C SER A 140 -8.53 -5.11 10.67
N LEU A 141 -8.90 -6.03 9.76
CA LEU A 141 -10.07 -5.84 8.90
C LEU A 141 -11.34 -5.54 9.71
N ARG A 142 -11.46 -6.07 10.93
CA ARG A 142 -12.61 -5.82 11.82
C ARG A 142 -12.79 -4.34 12.17
N ASP A 143 -11.70 -3.58 12.27
CA ASP A 143 -11.78 -2.14 12.56
C ASP A 143 -12.45 -1.38 11.39
N LEU A 144 -12.29 -1.86 10.13
CA LEU A 144 -13.00 -1.31 8.97
C LEU A 144 -14.53 -1.56 9.01
N HIS A 145 -14.95 -2.62 9.71
CA HIS A 145 -16.34 -2.99 9.91
C HIS A 145 -16.92 -2.55 11.27
N GLY A 146 -16.13 -1.86 12.12
CA GLY A 146 -16.54 -1.50 13.46
C GLY A 146 -17.74 -0.54 13.52
N ASP A 147 -18.50 -0.60 14.62
CA ASP A 147 -19.62 0.31 14.87
C ASP A 147 -19.16 1.74 15.16
N PHE A 148 -18.01 1.87 15.83
CA PHE A 148 -17.27 3.11 15.97
C PHE A 148 -16.25 3.21 14.83
N TYR A 149 -16.26 4.33 14.12
CA TYR A 149 -15.32 4.56 13.04
C TYR A 149 -14.82 6.00 13.02
N VAL A 150 -13.57 6.18 12.60
CA VAL A 150 -12.97 7.48 12.33
C VAL A 150 -12.28 7.43 10.99
N ALA A 151 -12.78 8.19 10.03
CA ALA A 151 -12.16 8.34 8.72
C ALA A 151 -11.21 9.55 8.74
N LEU A 152 -10.00 9.38 8.22
CA LEU A 152 -9.02 10.45 7.98
C LEU A 152 -9.03 10.80 6.49
N SER A 153 -8.37 11.87 6.06
CA SER A 153 -8.02 12.23 4.65
C SER A 153 -8.61 11.37 3.52
N GLU A 154 -9.14 11.99 2.46
CA GLU A 154 -9.66 11.25 1.29
C GLU A 154 -8.65 10.33 0.61
N GLU A 155 -7.36 10.56 0.85
CA GLU A 155 -6.25 9.77 0.36
C GLU A 155 -5.55 9.02 1.50
N LEU A 156 -5.17 7.77 1.26
CA LEU A 156 -4.37 6.99 2.21
C LEU A 156 -2.88 7.35 2.20
N CYS A 157 -2.40 8.00 1.14
CA CYS A 157 -1.05 8.56 1.07
C CYS A 157 -1.05 9.94 0.42
N GLN A 158 -0.27 10.86 0.97
CA GLN A 158 -0.11 12.21 0.42
C GLN A 158 1.36 12.59 0.31
N ASP A 159 1.70 13.27 -0.79
CA ASP A 159 3.01 13.90 -0.94
C ASP A 159 3.05 15.23 -0.19
N VAL A 160 4.02 15.35 0.72
CA VAL A 160 4.18 16.54 1.57
C VAL A 160 5.66 16.91 1.67
N LYS A 161 5.94 18.21 1.82
CA LYS A 161 7.32 18.67 1.97
C LYS A 161 7.87 18.38 3.37
N PRO A 162 9.18 18.16 3.53
CA PRO A 162 9.80 18.09 4.84
C PRO A 162 9.48 19.32 5.70
N GLY A 163 9.13 19.09 6.97
CA GLY A 163 8.76 20.13 7.93
C GLY A 163 7.38 20.75 7.74
N ALA A 164 6.59 20.33 6.75
CA ALA A 164 5.26 20.87 6.52
C ALA A 164 4.31 20.63 7.72
N SER A 165 3.48 21.63 8.03
CA SER A 165 2.32 21.44 8.92
C SER A 165 1.11 21.09 8.06
N VAL A 166 0.49 19.95 8.34
CA VAL A 166 -0.63 19.41 7.58
C VAL A 166 -1.87 19.38 8.47
N GLU A 167 -2.98 19.89 7.95
CA GLU A 167 -4.29 19.74 8.57
C GLU A 167 -4.95 18.45 8.05
N VAL A 168 -5.15 17.47 8.93
CA VAL A 168 -5.72 16.17 8.59
C VAL A 168 -7.22 16.18 8.93
N PRO A 169 -8.12 16.17 7.94
CA PRO A 169 -9.55 16.18 8.19
C PRO A 169 -9.97 14.86 8.85
N LEU A 170 -10.90 14.95 9.80
CA LEU A 170 -11.42 13.83 10.54
C LEU A 170 -12.95 13.78 10.43
N TYR A 171 -13.49 12.59 10.21
CA TYR A 171 -14.92 12.33 10.20
C TYR A 171 -15.22 11.15 11.11
N VAL A 172 -16.11 11.32 12.08
CA VAL A 172 -16.57 10.21 12.92
C VAL A 172 -17.85 9.61 12.36
N SER A 173 -17.96 8.30 12.42
CA SER A 173 -19.16 7.55 12.07
C SER A 173 -19.46 6.59 13.22
N PHE A 174 -20.34 6.98 14.12
CA PHE A 174 -20.80 6.16 15.24
C PHE A 174 -22.16 5.56 14.90
N LEU A 175 -22.17 4.35 14.35
CA LEU A 175 -23.39 3.64 13.94
C LEU A 175 -23.86 2.69 15.05
N THR A 176 -23.96 3.23 16.27
CA THR A 176 -24.33 2.46 17.46
C THR A 176 -24.92 3.37 18.53
N ASP A 177 -25.64 2.76 19.47
CA ASP A 177 -26.12 3.33 20.73
C ASP A 177 -25.41 2.74 21.97
N ALA A 178 -24.29 2.05 21.77
CA ALA A 178 -23.49 1.48 22.85
C ALA A 178 -23.13 2.52 23.93
N GLN A 179 -23.11 2.10 25.19
CA GLN A 179 -22.78 2.98 26.31
C GLN A 179 -21.26 3.17 26.43
N ALA A 180 -20.72 4.17 25.71
CA ALA A 180 -19.30 4.54 25.77
C ALA A 180 -19.03 5.84 26.58
N GLY A 181 -20.06 6.40 27.20
CA GLY A 181 -20.03 7.70 27.89
C GLY A 181 -20.03 8.89 26.92
N GLU A 182 -20.37 10.08 27.41
CA GLU A 182 -20.59 11.27 26.54
C GLU A 182 -19.32 11.83 25.89
N ASN A 183 -18.14 11.39 26.33
CA ASN A 183 -16.85 11.90 25.91
C ASN A 183 -15.89 10.74 25.71
N LEU A 184 -15.30 10.68 24.51
CA LEU A 184 -14.27 9.71 24.11
C LEU A 184 -12.92 10.42 23.98
N THR A 185 -11.85 9.64 23.97
CA THR A 185 -10.49 10.13 23.74
C THR A 185 -10.04 9.77 22.33
N LEU A 186 -9.78 10.77 21.51
CA LEU A 186 -9.03 10.62 20.26
C LEU A 186 -7.54 10.65 20.58
N ARG A 187 -6.80 9.60 20.23
CA ARG A 187 -5.35 9.52 20.39
C ARG A 187 -4.70 9.38 19.01
N ALA A 188 -3.70 10.22 18.74
CA ALA A 188 -2.97 10.20 17.48
C ALA A 188 -1.45 10.08 17.71
N SER A 189 -0.78 9.32 16.85
CA SER A 189 0.68 9.18 16.86
C SER A 189 1.24 9.15 15.44
N LEU A 190 2.37 9.81 15.23
CA LEU A 190 3.10 9.79 13.97
C LEU A 190 4.38 8.97 14.13
N ARG A 191 4.55 7.95 13.29
CA ARG A 191 5.78 7.16 13.19
C ARG A 191 6.08 6.85 11.74
N GLY A 192 7.21 6.25 11.43
CA GLY A 192 7.51 5.86 10.06
C GLY A 192 8.98 5.56 9.85
N TRP A 193 9.41 5.62 8.60
CA TRP A 193 10.78 5.29 8.21
C TRP A 193 11.49 6.49 7.61
N ASP A 194 12.71 6.74 8.06
CA ASP A 194 13.58 7.79 7.52
C ASP A 194 14.25 7.37 6.20
N SER A 195 15.01 8.28 5.60
CA SER A 195 15.77 8.09 4.35
C SER A 195 16.82 6.98 4.36
N LEU A 196 17.01 6.27 5.49
CA LEU A 196 17.86 5.08 5.60
C LEU A 196 17.05 3.81 5.93
N GLY A 197 15.73 3.88 5.83
CA GLY A 197 14.79 2.82 6.17
C GLY A 197 14.64 2.57 7.67
N ARG A 198 15.15 3.44 8.54
CA ARG A 198 15.11 3.21 10.00
C ARG A 198 13.80 3.72 10.56
N GLU A 199 13.18 2.92 11.42
CA GLU A 199 11.95 3.33 12.09
C GLU A 199 12.20 4.48 13.08
N ARG A 200 11.26 5.43 13.10
CA ARG A 200 11.27 6.65 13.91
C ARG A 200 9.86 6.94 14.41
N SER A 201 9.77 7.42 15.64
CA SER A 201 8.60 8.16 16.11
C SER A 201 8.83 9.65 15.86
N PHE A 202 7.79 10.32 15.38
CA PHE A 202 7.82 11.74 15.06
C PHE A 202 6.86 12.50 15.96
N GLY A 203 7.34 13.58 16.58
CA GLY A 203 6.53 14.40 17.47
C GLY A 203 6.08 13.69 18.76
N ARG A 204 5.09 14.28 19.42
CA ARG A 204 4.46 13.72 20.63
C ARG A 204 3.10 13.13 20.28
N ILE A 205 2.68 12.13 21.06
CA ILE A 205 1.31 11.61 21.01
C ILE A 205 0.34 12.75 21.33
N GLN A 206 -0.62 12.96 20.45
CA GLN A 206 -1.70 13.92 20.65
C GLN A 206 -2.90 13.21 21.27
N ARG A 207 -3.58 13.89 22.18
CA ARG A 207 -4.83 13.41 22.80
C ARG A 207 -5.84 14.54 22.84
N ARG A 208 -7.06 14.25 22.40
CA ARG A 208 -8.17 15.21 22.44
C ARG A 208 -9.45 14.52 22.88
N THR A 209 -10.25 15.19 23.69
CA THR A 209 -11.60 14.75 24.00
C THR A 209 -12.53 15.05 22.84
N ILE A 210 -13.31 14.06 22.40
CA ILE A 210 -14.34 14.23 21.37
C ILE A 210 -15.71 13.83 21.93
N PRO A 211 -16.80 14.52 21.56
CA PRO A 211 -18.13 14.17 22.02
C PRO A 211 -18.61 12.86 21.38
N TYR A 212 -19.30 12.04 22.16
CA TYR A 212 -20.02 10.87 21.65
C TYR A 212 -21.52 11.08 21.78
N ARG A 213 -22.22 10.81 20.68
CA ARG A 213 -23.68 10.70 20.62
C ARG A 213 -24.01 9.49 19.77
N ALA A 214 -25.00 8.72 20.20
CA ALA A 214 -25.49 7.56 19.46
C ALA A 214 -25.91 7.99 18.04
N TRP A 215 -25.61 7.14 17.05
CA TRP A 215 -25.95 7.34 15.64
C TRP A 215 -25.38 8.62 15.01
N HIS A 216 -24.36 9.22 15.62
CA HIS A 216 -23.77 10.46 15.12
C HIS A 216 -22.70 10.18 14.05
N CYS A 217 -22.91 10.79 12.88
CA CYS A 217 -21.92 10.87 11.82
C CYS A 217 -21.64 12.33 11.50
N GLY A 218 -20.38 12.71 11.35
CA GLY A 218 -20.03 14.09 11.03
C GLY A 218 -18.53 14.40 11.08
N ALA A 219 -18.16 15.50 10.42
CA ALA A 219 -16.83 16.07 10.56
C ALA A 219 -16.61 16.56 11.99
N ILE A 220 -15.40 16.32 12.50
CA ILE A 220 -14.92 16.91 13.75
C ILE A 220 -13.74 17.82 13.45
N GLU A 221 -13.28 18.56 14.46
CA GLU A 221 -12.10 19.42 14.31
C GLU A 221 -10.93 18.61 13.72
N PRO A 222 -10.24 19.11 12.68
CA PRO A 222 -9.09 18.43 12.09
C PRO A 222 -7.95 18.19 13.09
N LEU A 223 -6.99 17.36 12.70
CA LEU A 223 -5.76 17.16 13.45
C LEU A 223 -4.61 17.88 12.76
N GLU A 224 -3.95 18.81 13.45
CA GLU A 224 -2.73 19.43 12.96
C GLU A 224 -1.53 18.51 13.24
N VAL A 225 -0.76 18.20 12.19
CA VAL A 225 0.41 17.32 12.28
C VAL A 225 1.59 17.93 11.54
N THR A 226 2.71 18.09 12.24
CA THR A 226 3.98 18.52 11.63
C THR A 226 4.77 17.32 11.13
N MET A 227 5.12 17.33 9.84
CA MET A 227 5.93 16.31 9.19
C MET A 227 7.41 16.41 9.60
N PRO A 228 8.17 15.30 9.57
CA PRO A 228 9.61 15.35 9.80
C PRO A 228 10.34 16.30 8.84
N ASN A 229 11.44 16.88 9.31
CA ASN A 229 12.27 17.81 8.52
C ASN A 229 13.18 17.11 7.50
N GLU A 230 13.20 15.78 7.49
CA GLU A 230 13.99 14.95 6.59
C GLU A 230 13.04 14.08 5.75
N PRO A 231 13.47 13.60 4.56
CA PRO A 231 12.69 12.66 3.79
C PRO A 231 12.30 11.41 4.59
N ALA A 232 11.02 11.05 4.51
CA ALA A 232 10.44 9.98 5.30
C ALA A 232 9.17 9.42 4.65
N VAL A 233 8.79 8.20 5.02
CA VAL A 233 7.42 7.71 4.88
C VAL A 233 6.83 7.68 6.27
N ALA A 234 5.80 8.47 6.53
CA ALA A 234 5.17 8.58 7.83
C ALA A 234 3.76 7.98 7.83
N VAL A 235 3.38 7.33 8.93
CA VAL A 235 2.07 6.77 9.22
C VAL A 235 1.49 7.54 10.40
N LEU A 236 0.40 8.25 10.14
CA LEU A 236 -0.42 8.88 11.17
C LEU A 236 -1.50 7.90 11.60
N ALA A 237 -1.28 7.27 12.74
CA ALA A 237 -2.22 6.35 13.35
C ALA A 237 -3.14 7.10 14.32
N VAL A 238 -4.43 6.82 14.25
CA VAL A 238 -5.47 7.38 15.10
C VAL A 238 -6.29 6.26 15.72
N GLN A 239 -6.62 6.40 17.01
CA GLN A 239 -7.55 5.53 17.70
C GLN A 239 -8.51 6.31 18.59
N ILE A 240 -9.71 5.76 18.77
CA ILE A 240 -10.72 6.27 19.70
C ILE A 240 -10.78 5.33 20.90
N GLU A 241 -10.70 5.89 22.10
CA GLU A 241 -10.75 5.17 23.37
C GLU A 241 -11.95 5.65 24.20
N ASP A 242 -12.57 4.75 24.96
CA ASP A 242 -13.51 5.13 26.01
C ASP A 242 -12.79 5.67 27.27
N ARG A 243 -13.54 6.02 28.31
CA ARG A 243 -12.97 6.55 29.56
C ARG A 243 -12.14 5.54 30.36
N THR A 244 -12.29 4.25 30.07
CA THR A 244 -11.53 3.16 30.72
C THR A 244 -10.25 2.82 29.95
N GLY A 245 -10.07 3.38 28.75
CA GLY A 245 -8.95 3.10 27.85
C GLY A 245 -9.21 1.95 26.89
N VAL A 246 -10.44 1.44 26.79
CA VAL A 246 -10.81 0.44 25.79
C VAL A 246 -10.81 1.11 24.41
N VAL A 247 -10.11 0.50 23.46
CA VAL A 247 -10.06 0.98 22.08
C VAL A 247 -11.34 0.59 21.36
N LEU A 248 -12.07 1.58 20.85
CA LEU A 248 -13.33 1.44 20.13
C LEU A 248 -13.14 1.46 18.62
N ALA A 249 -12.16 2.21 18.12
CA ALA A 249 -11.87 2.33 16.70
C ALA A 249 -10.38 2.61 16.47
N ARG A 250 -9.85 2.15 15.32
CA ARG A 250 -8.52 2.48 14.81
C ARG A 250 -8.60 2.79 13.32
N ASN A 251 -7.79 3.73 12.87
CA ASN A 251 -7.58 4.00 11.46
C ASN A 251 -6.23 4.71 11.28
N PHE A 252 -5.72 4.80 10.04
CA PHE A 252 -4.50 5.53 9.73
C PHE A 252 -4.56 6.17 8.34
N THR A 253 -3.69 7.16 8.14
CA THR A 253 -3.30 7.65 6.80
C THR A 253 -1.77 7.78 6.77
N THR A 254 -1.19 7.97 5.59
CA THR A 254 0.25 8.00 5.39
C THR A 254 0.70 9.23 4.61
N PHE A 255 1.99 9.53 4.70
CA PHE A 255 2.61 10.66 4.05
C PHE A 255 3.96 10.25 3.45
N ALA A 256 4.13 10.52 2.15
CA ALA A 256 5.43 10.51 1.49
C ALA A 256 6.05 11.90 1.67
N VAL A 257 6.95 12.03 2.65
CA VAL A 257 7.63 13.27 2.98
C VAL A 257 8.85 13.44 2.09
N ARG A 258 8.78 14.33 1.09
CA ARG A 258 9.85 14.56 0.11
C ARG A 258 9.73 15.92 -0.58
N ASP A 259 10.84 16.41 -1.12
CA ASP A 259 10.89 17.59 -1.99
C ASP A 259 11.70 17.24 -3.25
N GLY A 260 11.08 16.45 -4.13
CA GLY A 260 11.75 15.84 -5.28
C GLY A 260 12.66 14.66 -4.90
N ALA A 261 13.68 14.41 -5.74
CA ALA A 261 14.64 13.34 -5.53
C ALA A 261 15.67 13.71 -4.46
N GLN A 262 16.11 12.73 -3.66
CA GLN A 262 17.12 13.00 -2.63
C GLN A 262 18.50 13.27 -3.25
N PRO A 263 19.38 14.02 -2.56
CA PRO A 263 20.75 14.21 -3.02
C PRO A 263 21.49 12.88 -3.18
N ARG A 264 22.17 12.71 -4.33
CA ARG A 264 22.98 11.52 -4.62
C ARG A 264 24.18 11.38 -3.71
N GLN A 265 24.69 12.49 -3.19
CA GLN A 265 25.69 12.52 -2.14
C GLN A 265 25.29 13.55 -1.09
N GLU A 266 25.41 13.19 0.18
CA GLU A 266 25.00 14.02 1.31
C GLU A 266 25.80 13.68 2.56
N THR A 267 26.05 14.67 3.41
CA THR A 267 26.60 14.46 4.76
C THR A 267 25.48 14.68 5.77
N LEU A 268 25.10 13.60 6.46
CA LEU A 268 24.09 13.61 7.52
C LEU A 268 24.79 13.65 8.88
N THR A 269 24.32 14.53 9.76
CA THR A 269 24.76 14.57 11.16
C THR A 269 23.61 14.15 12.06
N GLN A 270 23.72 12.97 12.67
CA GLN A 270 22.69 12.45 13.55
C GLN A 270 23.31 11.87 14.82
N ARG A 271 22.76 12.25 15.99
CA ARG A 271 23.21 11.76 17.32
C ARG A 271 24.73 11.89 17.52
N ASN A 272 25.32 13.02 17.12
CA ASN A 272 26.77 13.30 17.16
C ASN A 272 27.64 12.36 16.32
N ARG A 273 27.05 11.62 15.37
CA ARG A 273 27.78 10.89 14.35
C ARG A 273 27.59 11.60 13.01
N THR A 274 28.70 11.83 12.32
CA THR A 274 28.69 12.33 10.95
C THR A 274 28.75 11.13 10.02
N MET A 275 27.87 11.11 9.03
CA MET A 275 27.80 10.03 8.06
C MET A 275 27.69 10.60 6.66
N LYS A 276 28.55 10.14 5.77
CA LYS A 276 28.46 10.43 4.35
C LYS A 276 27.63 9.36 3.66
N VAL A 277 26.65 9.79 2.88
CA VAL A 277 25.71 8.93 2.18
C VAL A 277 25.90 9.10 0.68
N VAL A 278 25.95 7.99 -0.04
CA VAL A 278 26.00 7.94 -1.51
C VAL A 278 24.87 7.06 -2.00
N ARG A 279 23.91 7.66 -2.70
CA ARG A 279 22.68 7.03 -3.21
C ARG A 279 22.75 6.86 -4.71
N PHE A 280 22.23 5.75 -5.22
CA PHE A 280 22.17 5.48 -6.66
C PHE A 280 20.83 4.86 -7.05
N ALA A 281 20.28 5.29 -8.18
CA ALA A 281 18.97 4.83 -8.62
C ALA A 281 19.00 3.33 -8.94
N PRO A 282 17.91 2.57 -8.70
CA PRO A 282 17.83 1.15 -9.03
C PRO A 282 18.20 0.85 -10.49
N LYS A 283 17.76 1.69 -11.44
CA LYS A 283 18.08 1.56 -12.87
C LYS A 283 19.48 1.99 -13.30
N SER A 284 20.35 2.43 -12.38
CA SER A 284 21.69 2.94 -12.72
C SER A 284 22.75 1.85 -12.89
N PHE A 285 22.34 0.58 -12.95
CA PHE A 285 23.25 -0.54 -13.18
C PHE A 285 23.98 -0.39 -14.53
N VAL A 286 25.27 -0.73 -14.54
CA VAL A 286 26.11 -0.72 -15.75
C VAL A 286 26.06 -2.05 -16.49
N LYS A 287 25.67 -3.13 -15.80
CA LYS A 287 25.46 -4.45 -16.38
C LYS A 287 24.32 -5.15 -15.65
N ALA A 288 23.51 -5.88 -16.40
CA ALA A 288 22.52 -6.81 -15.88
C ALA A 288 22.57 -8.09 -16.70
N GLU A 289 22.50 -9.24 -16.05
CA GLU A 289 22.47 -10.54 -16.70
C GLU A 289 21.45 -11.40 -15.96
N TRP A 290 20.30 -11.60 -16.58
CA TRP A 290 19.17 -12.33 -16.01
C TRP A 290 18.77 -13.44 -16.98
N PRO A 291 18.88 -14.72 -16.58
CA PRO A 291 18.65 -15.83 -17.49
C PRO A 291 17.20 -15.93 -17.98
N VAL A 292 16.26 -15.34 -17.23
CA VAL A 292 14.83 -15.38 -17.55
C VAL A 292 14.36 -14.05 -18.14
N LYS A 293 14.38 -12.97 -17.36
CA LYS A 293 13.94 -11.63 -17.81
C LYS A 293 14.47 -10.53 -16.90
N GLN A 294 14.68 -9.36 -17.48
CA GLN A 294 14.91 -8.09 -16.78
C GLN A 294 13.89 -7.06 -17.28
N TRP A 295 13.29 -6.29 -16.37
CA TRP A 295 12.43 -5.15 -16.74
C TRP A 295 12.43 -4.06 -15.66
N ASN A 296 11.98 -2.87 -16.05
CA ASN A 296 11.91 -1.69 -15.18
C ASN A 296 10.45 -1.27 -14.99
N VAL A 297 10.11 -0.80 -13.80
CA VAL A 297 8.79 -0.25 -13.46
C VAL A 297 8.89 1.27 -13.32
N PHE A 298 7.92 1.99 -13.88
CA PHE A 298 7.85 3.46 -13.86
C PHE A 298 9.18 4.16 -14.21
N ASP A 299 9.80 3.76 -15.32
CA ASP A 299 11.11 4.28 -15.71
C ASP A 299 12.19 4.09 -14.61
N GLY A 300 12.17 2.93 -13.95
CA GLY A 300 13.24 2.48 -13.07
C GLY A 300 13.17 2.95 -11.62
N LEU A 301 11.98 3.31 -11.14
CA LEU A 301 11.73 3.42 -9.69
C LEU A 301 11.83 2.06 -8.99
N LYS A 302 11.60 0.97 -9.74
CA LYS A 302 11.90 -0.41 -9.36
C LYS A 302 12.49 -1.13 -10.57
N VAL A 303 13.45 -2.02 -10.32
CA VAL A 303 14.01 -2.90 -11.35
C VAL A 303 13.91 -4.36 -10.93
N ASN A 304 13.51 -5.19 -11.87
CA ASN A 304 13.18 -6.59 -11.65
C ASN A 304 14.11 -7.49 -12.46
N GLY A 305 14.54 -8.58 -11.84
CA GLY A 305 15.36 -9.62 -12.45
C GLY A 305 14.88 -11.01 -12.03
N ALA A 306 14.53 -11.84 -13.00
CA ALA A 306 14.03 -13.20 -12.75
C ALA A 306 15.11 -14.28 -13.01
N GLY A 307 15.15 -15.29 -12.15
CA GLY A 307 16.12 -16.39 -12.16
C GLY A 307 17.41 -16.07 -11.38
N ALA A 308 18.44 -16.92 -11.51
CA ALA A 308 19.75 -16.70 -10.89
C ALA A 308 20.60 -15.74 -11.73
N GLY A 309 20.35 -14.44 -11.61
CA GLY A 309 21.06 -13.38 -12.34
C GLY A 309 21.65 -12.32 -11.41
N TYR A 310 22.06 -11.19 -11.99
CA TYR A 310 22.59 -10.07 -11.20
C TYR A 310 22.37 -8.69 -11.83
N PHE A 311 22.43 -7.68 -10.96
CA PHE A 311 22.67 -6.28 -11.32
C PHE A 311 24.06 -5.85 -10.84
N GLU A 312 24.84 -5.18 -11.69
CA GLU A 312 26.15 -4.61 -11.34
C GLU A 312 26.12 -3.09 -11.47
N TYR A 313 26.58 -2.42 -10.42
CA TYR A 313 26.71 -0.96 -10.31
C TYR A 313 28.17 -0.57 -10.18
N ARG A 314 28.52 0.61 -10.71
CA ARG A 314 29.85 1.23 -10.54
C ARG A 314 29.68 2.64 -10.01
N ILE A 315 29.93 2.80 -8.71
CA ILE A 315 29.75 4.07 -8.03
C ILE A 315 31.12 4.73 -7.88
N PRO A 316 31.35 5.96 -8.40
CA PRO A 316 32.61 6.66 -8.17
C PRO A 316 32.89 6.81 -6.68
N TRP A 317 34.15 6.62 -6.27
CA TRP A 317 34.55 6.93 -4.90
C TRP A 317 34.33 8.43 -4.62
N PRO A 318 33.73 8.83 -3.49
CA PRO A 318 33.50 10.24 -3.21
C PRO A 318 34.84 11.00 -3.09
N HIS A 319 35.03 12.02 -3.94
CA HIS A 319 36.27 12.78 -4.05
C HIS A 319 36.77 13.42 -2.73
N ASP A 320 35.83 13.80 -1.87
CA ASP A 320 36.03 14.43 -0.57
C ASP A 320 35.90 13.43 0.60
N LEU A 321 36.02 12.12 0.35
CA LEU A 321 36.07 11.10 1.39
C LEU A 321 37.46 10.46 1.45
N ASP A 322 38.19 10.76 2.52
CA ASP A 322 39.39 10.00 2.89
C ASP A 322 38.97 8.68 3.53
N VAL A 323 39.47 7.56 3.00
CA VAL A 323 39.19 6.22 3.53
C VAL A 323 39.67 6.06 4.97
N GLU A 324 40.74 6.75 5.38
CA GLU A 324 41.23 6.71 6.75
C GLU A 324 40.29 7.41 7.75
N SER A 325 39.42 8.31 7.26
CA SER A 325 38.41 9.00 8.08
C SER A 325 37.16 8.14 8.34
N VAL A 326 37.00 7.02 7.64
CA VAL A 326 35.85 6.12 7.78
C VAL A 326 36.04 5.19 8.98
N GLU A 327 35.07 5.21 9.90
CA GLU A 327 34.99 4.27 11.02
C GLU A 327 34.29 2.97 10.59
N THR A 328 33.14 3.09 9.94
CA THR A 328 32.38 1.94 9.40
C THR A 328 31.71 2.32 8.09
N ALA A 329 31.52 1.34 7.22
CA ALA A 329 30.83 1.51 5.95
C ALA A 329 29.76 0.41 5.79
N SER A 330 28.60 0.76 5.25
CA SER A 330 27.52 -0.18 5.01
C SER A 330 26.82 0.07 3.68
N PHE A 331 26.34 -1.00 3.07
CA PHE A 331 25.38 -0.98 1.97
C PHE A 331 23.96 -1.18 2.52
N ARG A 332 23.00 -0.42 2.00
CA ARG A 332 21.57 -0.49 2.36
C ARG A 332 20.71 -0.38 1.11
N ALA A 333 19.67 -1.20 1.00
CA ALA A 333 18.67 -1.11 -0.06
C ALA A 333 17.37 -1.79 0.36
N GLU A 334 16.26 -1.43 -0.28
CA GLU A 334 15.03 -2.22 -0.22
C GLU A 334 15.04 -3.25 -1.36
N ILE A 335 14.97 -4.54 -1.01
CA ILE A 335 15.07 -5.65 -1.97
C ILE A 335 14.07 -6.75 -1.58
N SER A 336 13.36 -7.30 -2.56
CA SER A 336 12.50 -8.50 -2.41
C SER A 336 12.96 -9.62 -3.35
N ALA A 337 12.45 -10.83 -3.15
CA ALA A 337 12.46 -11.82 -4.22
C ALA A 337 11.64 -11.30 -5.41
N LYS A 338 11.80 -11.91 -6.59
CA LYS A 338 11.00 -11.55 -7.77
C LYS A 338 10.80 -12.72 -8.71
N GLN A 339 9.62 -13.33 -8.62
CA GLN A 339 9.23 -14.36 -9.58
C GLN A 339 8.86 -13.75 -10.94
N LEU A 340 8.93 -14.57 -12.00
CA LEU A 340 8.39 -14.21 -13.31
C LEU A 340 6.89 -14.49 -13.33
N PHE A 341 6.08 -13.43 -13.26
CA PHE A 341 4.63 -13.53 -13.35
C PHE A 341 4.14 -13.99 -14.73
N GLY A 342 2.93 -14.55 -14.78
CA GLY A 342 2.23 -14.95 -15.98
C GLY A 342 2.15 -13.83 -17.01
N LYS A 343 1.77 -12.62 -16.57
CA LYS A 343 1.70 -11.42 -17.42
C LYS A 343 3.04 -11.01 -18.02
N ASP A 344 4.14 -11.42 -17.39
CA ASP A 344 5.50 -11.04 -17.78
C ASP A 344 6.16 -12.03 -18.75
N LYS A 345 5.56 -13.21 -18.99
CA LYS A 345 6.08 -14.21 -19.91
C LYS A 345 5.95 -13.77 -21.37
N ALA A 346 6.92 -14.16 -22.20
CA ALA A 346 6.84 -13.91 -23.64
C ALA A 346 5.61 -14.63 -24.22
N GLY A 347 4.78 -13.90 -24.97
CA GLY A 347 3.54 -14.45 -25.52
C GLY A 347 2.48 -14.76 -24.45
N ALA A 348 2.52 -14.09 -23.29
CA ALA A 348 1.49 -14.20 -22.27
C ALA A 348 0.10 -14.15 -22.91
N GLY A 349 -0.67 -15.23 -22.71
CA GLY A 349 -2.03 -15.35 -23.22
C GLY A 349 -2.92 -14.28 -22.60
N LYS A 350 -3.93 -13.85 -23.34
CA LYS A 350 -4.99 -13.02 -22.74
C LYS A 350 -5.81 -13.89 -21.79
N GLN A 351 -6.39 -13.27 -20.78
CA GLN A 351 -7.46 -13.91 -20.03
C GLN A 351 -8.61 -14.22 -21.01
N GLU A 352 -8.98 -15.48 -21.13
CA GLU A 352 -9.97 -15.96 -22.09
C GLU A 352 -10.90 -17.00 -21.45
N GLY A 353 -12.11 -17.11 -22.00
CA GLY A 353 -13.11 -18.07 -21.57
C GLY A 353 -14.29 -17.44 -20.83
N ASP A 354 -15.30 -18.28 -20.58
CA ASP A 354 -16.50 -17.91 -19.83
C ASP A 354 -16.25 -18.07 -18.34
N PHE A 355 -16.12 -16.94 -17.64
CA PHE A 355 -15.88 -16.90 -16.21
C PHE A 355 -17.00 -17.55 -15.41
N MET A 356 -18.25 -17.47 -15.90
CA MET A 356 -19.41 -18.12 -15.27
C MET A 356 -19.38 -19.65 -15.39
N ARG A 357 -18.50 -20.20 -16.25
CA ARG A 357 -18.27 -21.64 -16.41
C ARG A 357 -16.95 -22.10 -15.80
N GLY A 358 -16.36 -21.28 -14.93
CA GLY A 358 -15.08 -21.58 -14.28
C GLY A 358 -13.88 -21.56 -15.21
N ARG A 359 -14.01 -20.94 -16.38
CA ARG A 359 -12.87 -20.60 -17.25
C ARG A 359 -12.37 -19.21 -16.87
N GLY A 360 -11.21 -18.79 -17.38
CA GLY A 360 -10.53 -17.57 -16.95
C GLY A 360 -9.06 -17.88 -16.68
N THR A 361 -8.45 -17.18 -15.72
CA THR A 361 -7.05 -17.44 -15.34
C THR A 361 -6.94 -18.26 -14.07
N HIS A 362 -6.23 -19.39 -14.12
CA HIS A 362 -5.75 -20.11 -12.94
C HIS A 362 -4.39 -19.61 -12.45
N ASP A 363 -3.73 -18.75 -13.24
CA ASP A 363 -2.52 -18.03 -12.83
C ASP A 363 -2.96 -16.67 -12.26
N PRO A 364 -2.83 -16.44 -10.94
CA PRO A 364 -3.26 -15.20 -10.30
C PRO A 364 -2.52 -13.97 -10.82
N SER A 365 -1.35 -14.16 -11.45
CA SER A 365 -0.48 -13.10 -11.94
C SER A 365 -0.61 -12.83 -13.43
N LEU A 366 -1.57 -13.45 -14.13
CA LEU A 366 -1.74 -13.31 -15.58
C LEU A 366 -2.37 -11.97 -16.00
N ASN A 367 -3.20 -11.37 -15.14
CA ASN A 367 -3.81 -10.08 -15.47
C ASN A 367 -2.73 -8.99 -15.58
N PRO A 368 -2.77 -8.09 -16.59
CA PRO A 368 -1.82 -6.98 -16.69
C PRO A 368 -1.70 -6.13 -15.42
N ASN A 369 -2.81 -5.93 -14.70
CA ASN A 369 -2.89 -5.15 -13.46
C ASN A 369 -2.36 -5.92 -12.24
N SER A 370 -2.27 -7.25 -12.29
CA SER A 370 -1.98 -8.09 -11.13
C SER A 370 -0.60 -7.89 -10.53
N TYR A 371 -0.54 -7.88 -9.21
CA TYR A 371 0.62 -8.24 -8.43
C TYR A 371 0.08 -9.05 -7.26
N PRO A 372 0.23 -10.38 -7.27
CA PRO A 372 -0.41 -11.25 -6.28
C PRO A 372 -0.22 -10.74 -4.85
N MET A 373 -1.32 -10.66 -4.11
CA MET A 373 -1.31 -10.15 -2.74
C MET A 373 -0.51 -11.08 -1.84
N THR A 374 0.17 -10.51 -0.85
CA THR A 374 0.88 -11.27 0.19
C THR A 374 -0.06 -12.27 0.86
N ASP A 375 0.34 -13.53 0.94
CA ASP A 375 -0.45 -14.64 1.49
C ASP A 375 0.45 -15.75 2.07
N GLU A 376 -0.13 -16.92 2.36
CA GLU A 376 0.62 -18.08 2.88
C GLU A 376 1.61 -18.70 1.86
N THR A 377 1.46 -18.42 0.56
CA THR A 377 2.32 -18.92 -0.52
C THR A 377 3.44 -17.95 -0.81
N VAL A 378 4.56 -18.16 -0.14
CA VAL A 378 5.76 -17.33 -0.31
C VAL A 378 6.63 -17.78 -1.49
N TYR A 379 7.31 -16.80 -2.10
CA TYR A 379 8.26 -16.98 -3.19
C TYR A 379 9.65 -16.47 -2.79
N PRO A 380 10.40 -17.24 -1.99
CA PRO A 380 11.65 -16.76 -1.44
C PRO A 380 12.78 -16.74 -2.47
N SER A 381 13.78 -15.93 -2.17
CA SER A 381 15.05 -15.83 -2.90
C SER A 381 16.19 -15.67 -1.89
N ALA A 382 17.43 -15.76 -2.34
CA ALA A 382 18.57 -15.32 -1.54
C ALA A 382 19.42 -14.37 -2.38
N ILE A 383 19.89 -13.29 -1.76
CA ILE A 383 20.78 -12.31 -2.40
C ILE A 383 22.20 -12.44 -1.88
N ARG A 384 23.16 -12.54 -2.79
CA ARG A 384 24.58 -12.40 -2.51
C ARG A 384 25.05 -11.01 -2.92
N ILE A 385 25.63 -10.30 -1.96
CA ILE A 385 26.13 -8.93 -2.15
C ILE A 385 27.63 -9.00 -2.29
N ARG A 386 28.14 -8.57 -3.45
CA ARG A 386 29.57 -8.42 -3.70
C ARG A 386 29.95 -6.96 -3.80
N ILE A 387 31.01 -6.57 -3.12
CA ILE A 387 31.61 -5.24 -3.23
C ILE A 387 33.10 -5.39 -3.53
N ALA A 388 33.59 -4.64 -4.52
CA ALA A 388 34.96 -4.76 -5.03
C ALA A 388 35.35 -6.22 -5.39
N GLY A 389 34.39 -7.00 -5.87
CA GLY A 389 34.55 -8.42 -6.24
C GLY A 389 34.48 -9.42 -5.08
N GLU A 390 34.49 -8.96 -3.82
CA GLU A 390 34.41 -9.82 -2.64
C GLU A 390 32.96 -9.97 -2.18
N ALA A 391 32.53 -11.20 -1.88
CA ALA A 391 31.21 -11.44 -1.30
C ALA A 391 31.22 -11.04 0.18
N ILE A 392 30.42 -10.03 0.53
CA ILE A 392 30.38 -9.46 1.88
C ILE A 392 29.18 -9.94 2.70
N ALA A 393 28.12 -10.41 2.03
CA ALA A 393 26.93 -10.93 2.68
C ALA A 393 26.14 -11.86 1.73
N THR A 394 25.44 -12.82 2.32
CA THR A 394 24.32 -13.55 1.70
C THR A 394 23.12 -13.38 2.63
N ILE A 395 21.98 -12.95 2.10
CA ILE A 395 20.79 -12.60 2.87
C ILE A 395 19.58 -13.26 2.24
N ASP A 396 18.75 -13.90 3.05
CA ASP A 396 17.49 -14.50 2.59
C ASP A 396 16.44 -13.39 2.38
N LEU A 397 15.72 -13.50 1.26
CA LEU A 397 14.60 -12.65 0.90
C LEU A 397 13.34 -13.52 1.02
N PRO A 398 12.50 -13.32 2.05
CA PRO A 398 11.47 -14.30 2.37
C PRO A 398 10.35 -14.38 1.34
N ASP A 399 10.09 -13.32 0.56
CA ASP A 399 8.98 -13.30 -0.39
C ASP A 399 9.12 -12.21 -1.50
N ASP A 400 8.16 -12.21 -2.43
CA ASP A 400 7.85 -11.20 -3.44
C ASP A 400 6.50 -10.50 -3.10
N PRO A 401 6.43 -9.70 -2.02
CA PRO A 401 5.16 -9.33 -1.39
C PRO A 401 4.47 -8.12 -2.02
N ALA A 402 3.15 -8.03 -1.86
CA ALA A 402 2.35 -6.84 -2.13
C ALA A 402 1.13 -6.71 -1.20
N ASP A 403 1.09 -5.61 -0.44
CA ASP A 403 -0.01 -5.24 0.48
C ASP A 403 0.13 -3.76 0.91
N HIS A 404 -0.62 -3.32 1.94
CA HIS A 404 -0.60 -1.93 2.40
C HIS A 404 0.80 -1.39 2.74
N ARG A 405 1.76 -2.27 3.06
CA ARG A 405 3.13 -1.87 3.40
C ARG A 405 3.87 -1.28 2.21
N GLY A 406 3.47 -1.58 0.97
CA GLY A 406 3.96 -0.93 -0.25
C GLY A 406 3.38 0.46 -0.48
N ILE A 407 3.44 1.33 0.53
CA ILE A 407 2.86 2.68 0.54
C ILE A 407 3.33 3.49 -0.67
N LEU A 408 4.63 3.47 -0.99
CA LEU A 408 5.18 4.23 -2.11
C LEU A 408 4.80 3.63 -3.45
N SER A 409 4.65 2.30 -3.53
CA SER A 409 4.17 1.62 -4.73
C SER A 409 2.72 1.99 -5.06
N TRP A 410 1.87 2.13 -4.04
CA TRP A 410 0.52 2.67 -4.19
C TRP A 410 0.54 4.16 -4.58
N GLN A 411 1.36 4.97 -3.91
CA GLN A 411 1.46 6.40 -4.19
C GLN A 411 1.98 6.70 -5.61
N ALA A 412 2.79 5.82 -6.20
CA ALA A 412 3.34 6.00 -7.54
C ALA A 412 2.34 5.73 -8.70
N GLN A 413 1.15 5.18 -8.43
CA GLN A 413 0.19 4.82 -9.48
C GLN A 413 -0.38 6.06 -10.20
N LYS A 414 -0.61 5.95 -11.51
CA LYS A 414 -0.95 7.09 -12.38
C LYS A 414 -2.44 7.46 -12.45
N ARG A 415 -3.32 6.75 -11.73
CA ARG A 415 -4.80 6.89 -11.79
C ARG A 415 -5.38 6.85 -13.22
N ASP A 416 -4.71 6.15 -14.13
CA ASP A 416 -5.07 6.01 -15.54
C ASP A 416 -5.98 4.80 -15.80
N GLY A 417 -6.57 4.23 -14.74
CA GLY A 417 -7.42 3.03 -14.81
C GLY A 417 -6.63 1.73 -14.91
N LYS A 418 -5.30 1.74 -14.74
CA LYS A 418 -4.44 0.55 -14.69
C LYS A 418 -3.58 0.54 -13.42
N LEU A 419 -3.10 -0.65 -13.07
CA LEU A 419 -2.16 -0.87 -11.98
C LEU A 419 -0.83 -1.39 -12.54
N ASN A 420 0.27 -0.90 -11.97
CA ASN A 420 1.62 -1.34 -12.32
C ASN A 420 2.37 -1.67 -11.03
N GLU A 421 2.34 -2.95 -10.66
CA GLU A 421 3.01 -3.49 -9.48
C GLU A 421 2.64 -2.76 -8.17
N ALA A 422 1.37 -2.35 -8.07
CA ALA A 422 0.81 -1.65 -6.91
C ALA A 422 0.93 -2.50 -5.64
N GLY A 423 1.13 -1.84 -4.50
CA GLY A 423 1.33 -2.50 -3.20
C GLY A 423 2.63 -3.29 -3.05
N SER A 424 3.42 -3.51 -4.12
CA SER A 424 4.66 -4.30 -4.01
C SER A 424 5.73 -3.62 -3.16
N TYR A 425 6.50 -4.39 -2.40
CA TYR A 425 7.58 -3.83 -1.57
C TYR A 425 8.68 -4.86 -1.30
N GLY A 426 9.77 -4.42 -0.66
CA GLY A 426 10.86 -5.30 -0.25
C GLY A 426 11.29 -5.13 1.20
N TYR A 427 12.35 -5.85 1.53
CA TYR A 427 12.92 -5.89 2.87
C TYR A 427 14.14 -4.98 2.92
N LEU A 428 14.34 -4.33 4.07
CA LEU A 428 15.53 -3.50 4.28
C LEU A 428 16.77 -4.40 4.42
N VAL A 429 17.50 -4.54 3.33
CA VAL A 429 18.77 -5.26 3.26
C VAL A 429 19.89 -4.35 3.72
N THR A 430 20.71 -4.81 4.67
CA THR A 430 21.89 -4.09 5.17
C THR A 430 23.10 -5.02 5.21
N ALA A 431 24.23 -4.59 4.67
CA ALA A 431 25.50 -5.32 4.73
C ALA A 431 26.63 -4.40 5.18
N GLN A 432 27.42 -4.81 6.18
CA GLN A 432 28.63 -4.09 6.57
C GLN A 432 29.74 -4.38 5.57
N ILE A 433 30.47 -3.35 5.17
CA ILE A 433 31.58 -3.44 4.22
C ILE A 433 32.87 -3.62 5.02
N PRO A 434 33.58 -4.75 4.86
CA PRO A 434 34.86 -4.96 5.53
C PRO A 434 35.88 -3.88 5.16
N GLU A 435 36.73 -3.50 6.11
CA GLU A 435 37.75 -2.46 5.91
C GLU A 435 38.69 -2.78 4.74
N SER A 436 39.06 -4.06 4.54
CA SER A 436 39.89 -4.51 3.42
C SER A 436 39.24 -4.23 2.07
N VAL A 437 37.94 -4.53 1.94
CA VAL A 437 37.13 -4.29 0.74
C VAL A 437 36.98 -2.80 0.48
N LEU A 438 36.73 -2.02 1.53
CA LEU A 438 36.60 -0.57 1.46
C LEU A 438 37.90 0.09 0.96
N ARG A 439 39.06 -0.29 1.53
CA ARG A 439 40.38 0.19 1.13
C ARG A 439 40.72 -0.20 -0.31
N LYS A 440 40.30 -1.38 -0.76
CA LYS A 440 40.43 -1.79 -2.16
C LYS A 440 39.64 -0.86 -3.09
N ALA A 441 38.35 -0.65 -2.80
CA ALA A 441 37.50 0.24 -3.60
C ALA A 441 38.01 1.69 -3.64
N ALA A 442 38.54 2.19 -2.52
CA ALA A 442 39.16 3.52 -2.46
C ALA A 442 40.37 3.66 -3.38
N ARG A 443 41.27 2.66 -3.42
CA ARG A 443 42.43 2.64 -4.32
C ARG A 443 42.03 2.56 -5.79
N GLU A 444 40.96 1.84 -6.10
CA GLU A 444 40.41 1.73 -7.46
C GLU A 444 39.64 2.99 -7.88
N GLY A 445 39.33 3.89 -6.93
CA GLY A 445 38.54 5.10 -7.17
C GLY A 445 37.08 4.83 -7.55
N THR A 446 36.62 3.58 -7.45
CA THR A 446 35.28 3.13 -7.82
C THR A 446 34.85 1.99 -6.90
N ILE A 447 33.58 2.00 -6.50
CA ILE A 447 32.94 0.97 -5.70
C ILE A 447 32.08 0.15 -6.66
N ALA A 448 32.61 -0.99 -7.10
CA ALA A 448 31.84 -1.96 -7.88
C ALA A 448 30.95 -2.78 -6.92
N ILE A 449 29.64 -2.72 -7.13
CA ILE A 449 28.64 -3.46 -6.33
C ILE A 449 27.93 -4.43 -7.26
N ARG A 450 27.80 -5.69 -6.86
CA ARG A 450 26.97 -6.66 -7.56
C ARG A 450 25.97 -7.28 -6.61
N LEU A 451 24.71 -7.26 -7.03
CA LEU A 451 23.57 -7.83 -6.33
C LEU A 451 23.14 -9.06 -7.13
N GLU A 452 23.48 -10.24 -6.62
CA GLU A 452 23.30 -11.53 -7.30
C GLU A 452 22.16 -12.30 -6.63
N ALA A 453 21.22 -12.85 -7.41
CA ALA A 453 20.33 -13.90 -6.91
C ALA A 453 21.16 -15.19 -6.75
N ASP A 454 21.21 -15.74 -5.54
CA ASP A 454 22.00 -16.93 -5.23
C ASP A 454 21.43 -18.15 -5.98
N GLU A 455 22.30 -18.91 -6.64
CA GLU A 455 21.90 -20.10 -7.39
C GLU A 455 21.23 -21.17 -6.50
N ALA A 456 21.55 -21.19 -5.20
CA ALA A 456 20.95 -22.11 -4.25
C ALA A 456 19.44 -21.82 -4.02
N LEU A 457 19.00 -20.58 -4.21
CA LEU A 457 17.60 -20.15 -4.07
C LEU A 457 17.28 -19.03 -5.07
N ALA A 458 17.18 -19.44 -6.34
CA ALA A 458 17.11 -18.57 -7.51
C ALA A 458 15.73 -17.90 -7.75
N GLY A 459 15.12 -17.33 -6.70
CA GLY A 459 13.80 -16.69 -6.74
C GLY A 459 13.76 -15.32 -7.45
N GLY A 460 14.85 -14.89 -8.09
CA GLY A 460 15.00 -13.55 -8.66
C GLY A 460 15.14 -12.46 -7.59
N ILE A 461 15.33 -11.21 -8.01
CA ILE A 461 15.31 -10.04 -7.10
C ILE A 461 14.60 -8.85 -7.74
N ALA A 462 13.95 -8.06 -6.89
CA ALA A 462 13.52 -6.71 -7.22
C ALA A 462 14.27 -5.71 -6.34
N ILE A 463 14.74 -4.63 -6.93
CA ILE A 463 15.40 -3.52 -6.22
C ILE A 463 14.50 -2.30 -6.32
N TYR A 464 14.11 -1.78 -5.16
CA TYR A 464 13.21 -0.64 -5.02
C TYR A 464 14.01 0.64 -4.82
N GLY A 465 13.46 1.76 -5.28
CA GLY A 465 14.04 3.09 -5.15
C GLY A 465 13.22 3.97 -4.22
N GLU A 466 13.71 5.18 -3.95
CA GLU A 466 13.16 6.07 -2.93
C GLU A 466 11.70 6.55 -3.12
N GLN A 467 11.08 6.20 -4.25
CA GLN A 467 9.71 6.58 -4.62
C GLN A 467 8.83 5.37 -4.95
N PHE A 468 9.26 4.14 -4.66
CA PHE A 468 8.51 2.92 -4.93
C PHE A 468 8.88 1.85 -3.91
N GLY A 469 7.93 1.04 -3.44
CA GLY A 469 8.13 0.11 -2.33
C GLY A 469 7.60 0.66 -1.01
N ARG A 470 8.36 0.44 0.06
CA ARG A 470 7.99 0.77 1.44
C ARG A 470 8.84 1.87 2.04
N TYR A 471 10.13 1.91 1.73
CA TYR A 471 11.09 2.83 2.34
C TYR A 471 11.44 3.96 1.36
N PRO A 472 11.60 5.21 1.85
CA PRO A 472 12.06 6.33 1.02
C PRO A 472 13.59 6.24 0.82
N LEU A 473 14.06 5.10 0.29
CA LEU A 473 15.45 4.71 0.23
C LEU A 473 15.81 4.18 -1.17
N ASP A 474 16.68 4.90 -1.88
CA ASP A 474 17.44 4.32 -2.98
C ASP A 474 18.55 3.40 -2.43
N PRO A 475 19.06 2.44 -3.22
CA PRO A 475 20.31 1.76 -2.92
C PRO A 475 21.40 2.75 -2.50
N THR A 476 22.01 2.49 -1.34
CA THR A 476 22.77 3.47 -0.58
C THR A 476 24.04 2.87 0.01
N LEU A 477 25.15 3.58 -0.12
CA LEU A 477 26.36 3.38 0.67
C LEU A 477 26.39 4.45 1.78
N ALA A 478 26.62 4.02 3.01
CA ALA A 478 26.69 4.88 4.18
C ALA A 478 28.06 4.70 4.86
N PHE A 479 28.82 5.78 4.97
CA PHE A 479 30.15 5.85 5.59
C PHE A 479 30.06 6.67 6.88
N ILE A 480 30.14 6.03 8.03
CA ILE A 480 30.22 6.71 9.33
C ILE A 480 31.66 7.17 9.53
N LEU A 481 31.84 8.45 9.84
CA LEU A 481 33.15 9.08 10.01
C LEU A 481 33.60 9.06 11.48
N LYS A 482 34.91 9.04 11.69
CA LYS A 482 35.57 9.05 13.00
C LYS A 482 35.37 10.33 13.80
#